data_AF-A0A699V9S8-F1
#
_entry.id   AF-A0A699V9S8-F1
#
_cell.length_a   1.000
_cell.length_b   1.000
_cell.length_c   1.000
_cell.angle_alpha   90.00
_cell.angle_beta   90.00
_cell.angle_gamma   90.00
#
_symmetry.space_group_name_H-M   'P 1'
#
loop_
_entity.id
_entity.type
_entity.pdbx_description
1 polymer ?
#
loop_
_entity_poly.entity_id
_entity_poly.type
_entity_poly.pdbx_seq_one_letter_code
_entity_poly.pdbx_strand_id
1 'polypeptide(L)'
;MNGKQAGKIRNQASNLAMYVYLTAMLNMLSASVPTTENIGMPNTPYVLNPLIEEFADVFEVPNCLPPKRGLDHKIPLKEGTQPINMRPYRHPSTQKDAIESMVKELLDSG
;
A
#
# COMPACT_ATOMS: atom_id res chain seq x y z
N MET A 1 36.79 -45.26 6.42
CA MET A 1 35.32 -45.08 6.33
C MET A 1 34.90 -45.32 4.89
N ASN A 2 34.07 -46.34 4.64
CA ASN A 2 33.80 -46.84 3.30
C ASN A 2 32.92 -45.87 2.49
N GLY A 3 33.32 -45.53 1.26
CA GLY A 3 32.63 -44.55 0.41
C GLY A 3 31.13 -44.82 0.15
N LYS A 4 30.68 -46.07 0.36
CA LYS A 4 29.26 -46.47 0.31
C LYS A 4 28.43 -45.91 1.48
N GLN A 5 29.02 -45.73 2.66
CA GLN A 5 28.36 -45.12 3.83
C GLN A 5 28.28 -43.59 3.68
N ALA A 6 29.29 -42.97 3.08
CA ALA A 6 29.30 -41.53 2.81
C ALA A 6 28.18 -41.10 1.85
N GLY A 7 27.90 -41.88 0.80
CA GLY A 7 26.78 -41.62 -0.11
C GLY A 7 25.40 -41.73 0.56
N LYS A 8 25.21 -42.70 1.47
CA LYS A 8 23.98 -42.82 2.27
C LYS A 8 23.79 -41.62 3.21
N ILE A 9 24.86 -41.14 3.86
CA ILE A 9 24.80 -39.95 4.74
C ILE A 9 24.51 -38.68 3.92
N ARG A 10 25.08 -38.54 2.71
CA ARG A 10 24.81 -37.39 1.81
C ARG A 10 23.37 -37.38 1.30
N ASN A 11 22.83 -38.54 0.93
CA ASN A 11 21.43 -38.68 0.50
C ASN A 11 20.47 -38.52 1.68
N GLN A 12 20.82 -38.99 2.87
CA GLN A 12 20.06 -38.75 4.10
C GLN A 12 20.07 -37.28 4.49
N ALA A 13 21.21 -36.58 4.39
CA ALA A 13 21.31 -35.15 4.66
C ALA A 13 20.54 -34.31 3.63
N SER A 14 20.55 -34.72 2.35
CA SER A 14 19.74 -34.09 1.29
C SER A 14 18.24 -34.23 1.56
N ASN A 15 17.79 -35.43 1.93
CA ASN A 15 16.39 -35.67 2.29
C ASN A 15 16.01 -34.91 3.57
N LEU A 16 16.89 -34.90 4.58
CA LEU A 16 16.67 -34.14 5.81
C LEU A 16 16.59 -32.64 5.56
N ALA A 17 17.45 -32.09 4.70
CA ALA A 17 17.41 -30.67 4.31
C ALA A 17 16.09 -30.33 3.59
N MET A 18 15.58 -31.23 2.74
CA MET A 18 14.28 -31.07 2.09
C MET A 18 13.14 -31.01 3.10
N TYR A 19 13.10 -31.94 4.07
CA TYR A 19 12.08 -31.96 5.12
C TYR A 19 12.18 -30.76 6.07
N VAL A 20 13.39 -30.32 6.42
CA VAL A 20 13.62 -29.11 7.24
C VAL A 20 13.15 -27.85 6.51
N TYR A 21 13.42 -27.73 5.21
CA TYR A 21 12.91 -26.62 4.40
C TYR A 21 11.39 -26.64 4.30
N LEU A 22 10.79 -27.80 4.03
CA LEU A 22 9.33 -27.94 3.93
C LEU A 22 8.63 -27.63 5.26
N THR A 23 9.23 -28.05 6.38
CA THR A 23 8.74 -27.75 7.74
C THR A 23 8.92 -26.26 8.08
N ALA A 24 10.02 -25.63 7.69
CA ALA A 24 10.22 -24.20 7.88
C ALA A 24 9.25 -23.36 7.02
N MET A 25 8.95 -23.78 5.79
CA MET A 25 7.95 -23.14 4.93
C MET A 25 6.53 -23.33 5.46
N LEU A 26 6.19 -24.50 6.01
CA LEU A 26 4.93 -24.75 6.72
C LEU A 26 4.80 -23.87 7.98
N ASN A 27 5.89 -23.71 8.74
CA ASN A 27 5.92 -22.85 9.93
C ASN A 27 5.86 -21.36 9.59
N MET A 28 6.38 -20.92 8.45
CA MET A 28 6.23 -19.54 7.96
C MET A 28 4.81 -19.28 7.42
N LEU A 29 4.16 -20.31 6.87
CA LEU A 29 2.75 -20.26 6.45
C LEU A 29 1.81 -20.22 7.65
N SER A 30 2.12 -20.92 8.75
CA SER A 30 1.38 -20.81 10.02
C SER A 30 1.76 -19.58 10.86
N ALA A 31 2.98 -19.05 10.72
CA ALA A 31 3.43 -17.83 11.39
C ALA A 31 2.98 -16.52 10.70
N SER A 32 2.09 -16.58 9.71
CA SER A 32 1.43 -15.42 9.13
C SER A 32 -0.07 -15.61 8.91
N VAL A 33 -0.68 -16.46 9.73
CA VAL A 33 -2.09 -16.27 10.07
C VAL A 33 -2.11 -15.69 11.49
N PRO A 34 -2.05 -14.36 11.66
CA PRO A 34 -3.03 -13.81 12.56
C PRO A 34 -4.35 -14.32 11.99
N THR A 35 -4.98 -15.22 12.73
CA THR A 35 -6.40 -15.46 12.62
C THR A 35 -7.04 -14.10 12.40
N THR A 36 -8.10 -14.06 11.60
CA THR A 36 -9.10 -12.99 11.64
C THR A 36 -9.74 -12.86 13.04
N GLU A 37 -8.94 -12.86 14.11
CA GLU A 37 -9.20 -12.04 15.27
C GLU A 37 -8.95 -10.63 14.79
N ASN A 38 -10.07 -10.01 14.37
CA ASN A 38 -10.36 -8.62 14.66
C ASN A 38 -9.09 -7.76 14.72
N ILE A 39 -8.77 -7.05 13.63
CA ILE A 39 -7.90 -5.87 13.70
C ILE A 39 -8.69 -4.84 14.53
N GLY A 40 -8.89 -5.14 15.80
CA GLY A 40 -9.24 -4.20 16.82
C GLY A 40 -8.11 -3.20 16.81
N MET A 41 -8.50 -1.94 16.71
CA MET A 41 -7.60 -0.80 16.82
C MET A 41 -6.49 -1.09 17.86
N PRO A 42 -5.24 -0.69 17.59
CA PRO A 42 -4.18 -0.79 18.58
C PRO A 42 -4.66 -0.11 19.84
N ASN A 43 -4.94 -0.87 20.92
CA ASN A 43 -5.56 -0.46 22.18
C ASN A 43 -5.65 1.06 22.31
N THR A 44 -6.66 1.66 21.67
CA THR A 44 -6.86 3.09 21.77
C THR A 44 -7.22 3.29 23.23
N PRO A 45 -6.45 4.09 24.00
CA PRO A 45 -6.81 4.32 25.39
C PRO A 45 -8.27 4.76 25.39
N TYR A 46 -9.12 4.12 26.20
CA TYR A 46 -10.58 4.27 26.20
C TYR A 46 -11.03 5.75 26.15
N VAL A 47 -10.20 6.63 26.73
CA VAL A 47 -10.32 8.09 26.72
C VAL A 47 -10.42 8.71 25.30
N LEU A 48 -9.87 8.08 24.26
CA LEU A 48 -9.88 8.58 22.88
C LEU A 48 -11.08 8.12 22.08
N ASN A 49 -11.81 7.08 22.48
CA ASN A 49 -12.97 6.59 21.72
C ASN A 49 -14.03 7.67 21.51
N PRO A 50 -14.41 8.51 22.51
CA PRO A 50 -15.34 9.60 22.29
C PRO A 50 -14.84 10.60 21.26
N LEU A 51 -13.53 10.88 21.24
CA LEU A 51 -12.92 11.82 20.30
C LEU A 51 -12.90 11.25 18.87
N ILE A 52 -12.61 9.96 18.73
CA ILE A 52 -12.62 9.28 17.42
C ILE A 52 -14.04 9.24 16.87
N GLU A 53 -15.04 8.98 17.71
CA GLU A 53 -16.45 9.02 17.32
C GLU A 53 -16.92 10.44 16.95
N GLU A 54 -16.50 11.46 17.71
CA GLU A 54 -16.84 12.86 17.45
C GLU A 54 -16.30 13.35 16.10
N PHE A 55 -15.09 12.94 15.73
CA PHE A 55 -14.41 13.34 14.49
C PHE A 55 -14.32 12.22 13.47
N ALA A 56 -15.31 11.31 13.46
CA ALA A 56 -15.34 10.19 12.52
C ALA A 56 -15.30 10.66 11.05
N ASP A 57 -15.95 11.80 10.77
CA ASP A 57 -16.00 12.47 9.47
C ASP A 57 -14.62 12.89 8.93
N VAL A 58 -13.67 13.23 9.80
CA VAL A 58 -12.29 13.59 9.42
C VAL A 58 -11.54 12.42 8.77
N PHE A 59 -11.94 11.18 9.09
CA PHE A 59 -11.33 9.97 8.55
C PHE A 59 -12.08 9.40 7.34
N GLU A 60 -13.24 9.95 7.00
CA GLU A 60 -13.97 9.57 5.80
C GLU A 60 -13.30 10.14 4.55
N VAL A 61 -13.44 9.44 3.42
CA VAL A 61 -12.97 9.94 2.13
C VAL A 61 -13.87 11.13 1.74
N PRO A 62 -13.30 12.33 1.49
CA PRO A 62 -14.09 13.48 1.09
C PRO A 62 -14.69 13.24 -0.29
N ASN A 63 -16.01 13.37 -0.39
CA ASN A 63 -16.75 13.20 -1.65
C ASN A 63 -17.08 14.52 -2.35
N CYS A 64 -16.57 15.64 -1.83
CA CYS A 64 -16.88 16.98 -2.29
C CYS A 64 -15.65 17.91 -2.14
N LEU A 65 -15.62 18.99 -2.91
CA LEU A 65 -14.66 20.07 -2.74
C LEU A 65 -14.73 20.66 -1.30
N PRO A 66 -13.57 20.97 -0.70
CA PRO A 66 -13.53 21.71 0.55
C PRO A 66 -14.28 23.04 0.46
N PRO A 67 -14.92 23.50 1.55
CA PRO A 67 -15.60 24.78 1.57
C PRO A 67 -14.63 25.93 1.27
N LYS A 68 -15.13 26.97 0.60
CA LYS A 68 -14.34 28.19 0.34
C LYS A 68 -13.92 28.81 1.67
N ARG A 69 -12.61 29.09 1.80
CA ARG A 69 -12.04 29.77 2.96
C ARG A 69 -11.88 31.27 2.64
N GLY A 70 -11.76 32.11 3.66
CA GLY A 70 -11.56 33.56 3.46
C GLY A 70 -10.21 33.93 2.84
N LEU A 71 -9.27 32.99 2.77
CA LEU A 71 -7.96 33.16 2.15
C LEU A 71 -7.77 32.12 1.03
N ASP A 72 -7.85 32.59 -0.21
CA ASP A 72 -7.49 31.79 -1.37
C ASP A 72 -5.97 31.77 -1.58
N HIS A 73 -5.45 30.59 -1.89
CA HIS A 73 -4.04 30.42 -2.26
C HIS A 73 -3.81 31.04 -3.64
N LYS A 74 -2.83 31.94 -3.74
CA LYS A 74 -2.42 32.56 -5.00
C LYS A 74 -0.99 32.12 -5.34
N ILE A 75 -0.75 31.88 -6.62
CA ILE A 75 0.60 31.62 -7.15
C ILE A 75 1.11 32.94 -7.76
N PRO A 76 1.92 33.74 -7.04
CA PRO A 76 2.44 35.00 -7.59
C PRO A 76 3.46 34.72 -8.70
N LEU A 77 3.25 35.33 -9.86
CA LEU A 77 4.20 35.29 -10.97
C LEU A 77 5.22 36.42 -10.83
N LYS A 78 6.43 36.20 -11.34
CA LYS A 78 7.42 37.28 -11.48
C LYS A 78 6.94 38.27 -12.55
N GLU A 79 7.26 39.55 -12.39
CA GLU A 79 6.95 40.56 -13.39
C GLU A 79 7.53 40.19 -14.76
N GLY A 80 6.74 40.38 -15.82
CA GLY A 80 7.12 40.03 -17.19
C GLY A 80 7.06 38.53 -17.54
N THR A 81 6.55 37.67 -16.66
CA THR A 81 6.37 36.24 -16.96
C THR A 81 5.36 36.05 -18.10
N GLN A 82 5.80 35.42 -19.19
CA GLN A 82 4.92 35.04 -20.29
C GLN A 82 4.29 33.65 -20.06
N PRO A 83 3.06 33.41 -20.53
CA PRO A 83 2.42 32.10 -20.43
C PRO A 83 3.18 31.07 -21.27
N ILE A 84 3.38 29.88 -20.70
CA ILE A 84 4.01 28.75 -21.40
C ILE A 84 2.91 27.85 -21.95
N ASN A 85 2.95 27.59 -23.25
CA ASN A 85 2.10 26.60 -23.91
C ASN A 85 2.99 25.53 -24.57
N MET A 86 2.96 24.32 -24.03
CA MET A 86 3.70 23.18 -24.56
C MET A 86 2.75 22.12 -25.07
N ARG A 87 3.13 21.48 -26.19
CA ARG A 87 2.35 20.38 -26.76
C ARG A 87 2.34 19.19 -25.79
N PRO A 88 1.19 18.57 -25.51
CA PRO A 88 1.12 17.35 -24.71
C PRO A 88 1.99 16.24 -25.29
N TYR A 89 2.66 15.49 -24.41
CA TYR A 89 3.46 14.33 -24.81
C TYR A 89 2.57 13.15 -25.23
N ARG A 90 3.12 12.28 -26.09
CA ARG A 90 2.46 11.03 -26.45
C ARG A 90 2.80 9.96 -25.41
N HIS A 91 1.78 9.46 -24.72
CA HIS A 91 1.91 8.34 -23.81
C HIS A 91 1.64 7.00 -24.52
N PRO A 92 2.32 5.90 -24.13
CA PRO A 92 1.91 4.54 -24.47
C PRO A 92 0.47 4.27 -24.04
N SER A 93 -0.21 3.34 -24.72
CA SER A 93 -1.63 3.04 -24.45
C SER A 93 -1.91 2.73 -22.98
N THR A 94 -1.09 1.87 -22.37
CA THR A 94 -1.25 1.49 -20.95
C THR A 94 -1.18 2.67 -19.98
N GLN A 95 -0.30 3.64 -20.24
CA GLN A 95 -0.20 4.85 -19.42
C GLN A 95 -1.37 5.78 -19.67
N LYS A 96 -1.77 5.93 -20.93
CA LYS A 96 -2.91 6.76 -21.31
C LYS A 96 -4.19 6.26 -20.63
N ASP A 97 -4.44 4.95 -20.68
CA ASP A 97 -5.63 4.34 -20.07
C ASP A 97 -5.65 4.55 -18.54
N ALA A 98 -4.50 4.40 -17.89
CA ALA A 98 -4.36 4.67 -16.45
C ALA A 98 -4.61 6.15 -16.11
N ILE A 99 -4.05 7.08 -16.89
CA ILE A 99 -4.27 8.52 -16.72
C ILE A 99 -5.75 8.86 -16.90
N GLU A 100 -6.40 8.31 -17.92
CA GLU A 100 -7.82 8.55 -18.19
C GLU A 100 -8.72 8.03 -17.07
N SER A 101 -8.40 6.87 -16.47
CA SER A 101 -9.12 6.37 -15.29
C SER A 101 -8.98 7.31 -14.09
N MET A 102 -7.75 7.71 -13.77
CA MET A 102 -7.49 8.62 -12.64
C MET A 102 -8.14 9.98 -12.84
N VAL A 103 -8.10 10.54 -14.06
CA VAL A 103 -8.76 11.82 -14.36
C VAL A 103 -10.27 11.70 -14.18
N LYS A 104 -10.87 10.57 -14.60
CA LYS A 104 -12.30 10.33 -14.38
C LYS A 104 -12.63 10.29 -12.90
N GLU A 105 -11.86 9.55 -12.10
CA GLU A 105 -12.03 9.49 -10.64
C GLU A 105 -11.94 10.88 -9.99
N LEU A 106 -10.95 11.69 -10.39
CA LEU A 106 -10.76 13.05 -9.87
C LEU A 106 -11.93 13.99 -10.23
N LEU A 107 -12.51 13.84 -11.42
CA LEU A 107 -13.67 14.62 -11.84
C LEU A 107 -14.96 14.18 -11.13
N ASP A 108 -15.11 12.87 -10.89
CA ASP A 108 -16.25 12.30 -10.18
C ASP A 108 -16.24 12.70 -8.69
N SER A 109 -15.06 12.85 -8.07
CA SER A 109 -14.91 13.27 -6.67
C SER A 109 -15.14 14.76 -6.40
N GLY A 110 -15.16 15.60 -7.46
CA GLY A 110 -15.42 17.04 -7.38
C GLY A 110 -14.25 17.89 -6.93
#